data_AF-A0A5E4G409-F1
#
_entry.id   AF-A0A5E4G409-F1
#
_cell.length_a   1.000
_cell.length_b   1.000
_cell.length_c   1.000
_cell.angle_alpha   90.00
_cell.angle_beta   90.00
_cell.angle_gamma   90.00
#
_symmetry.space_group_name_H-M   'P 1'
#
loop_
_entity.id
_entity.type
_entity.pdbx_description
1 polymer ?
#
loop_
_entity_poly.entity_id
_entity_poly.type
_entity_poly.pdbx_seq_one_letter_code
_entity_poly.pdbx_strand_id
1 'polypeptide(L)'
;MLMLTKTWAAISRGEYDNLEAKIEHPEFVSATLFPPKEMTRYYSHAGITKNKVTKRFVFDSSAIEDLREKYTSLENNEKRPSRVETLSAFIWRRFVEATKGDPDQNIDDKNKLHMVIQTVNLRPRIDPPLQQNSFGNICHFFMISSSGDNDYDDEDEESCHGMVRRVREEISKIDKDYVKRLQQGDEHFKFMNRLALTSIRSGGKVVTSYFSSLCRFPLYDMDFGWGRPAWVGIQPLPLNNLIVFVDTKETGGIEAYVTLADLHVMAKFESDPFLQRRVHTGRFDTAVSSLAHQPARFNQVAKFHSQDRSSVN
;
A
#
# COMPACT_ATOMS: atom_id res chain seq x y z
N MET A 1 7.55 12.54 1.25
CA MET A 1 8.29 12.22 0.01
C MET A 1 7.83 13.07 -1.18
N LEU A 2 6.55 13.06 -1.55
CA LEU A 2 6.06 13.81 -2.72
C LEU A 2 6.34 15.33 -2.65
N MET A 3 5.92 16.00 -1.57
CA MET A 3 6.13 17.45 -1.38
C MET A 3 7.62 17.79 -1.48
N LEU A 4 8.48 17.05 -0.76
CA LEU A 4 9.94 17.22 -0.82
C LEU A 4 10.47 17.14 -2.27
N THR A 5 10.00 16.15 -3.03
CA THR A 5 10.44 15.95 -4.42
C THR A 5 9.96 17.09 -5.31
N LYS A 6 8.72 17.56 -5.15
CA LYS A 6 8.19 18.72 -5.88
C LYS A 6 8.99 19.99 -5.61
N THR A 7 9.24 20.29 -4.34
CA THR A 7 10.01 21.48 -3.92
C THR A 7 11.42 21.41 -4.46
N TRP A 8 12.07 20.25 -4.36
CA TRP A 8 13.42 20.06 -4.89
C TRP A 8 13.47 20.20 -6.41
N ALA A 9 12.49 19.64 -7.13
CA ALA A 9 12.39 19.79 -8.57
C ALA A 9 12.22 21.27 -8.97
N ALA A 10 11.38 22.03 -8.26
CA ALA A 10 11.21 23.47 -8.49
C ALA A 10 12.53 24.25 -8.27
N ILE A 11 13.20 24.03 -7.13
CA ILE A 11 14.49 24.66 -6.84
C ILE A 11 15.52 24.36 -7.94
N SER A 12 15.56 23.12 -8.43
CA SER A 12 16.50 22.70 -9.48
C SER A 12 16.27 23.44 -10.82
N ARG A 13 15.04 23.90 -11.08
CA ARG A 13 14.70 24.71 -12.27
C ARG A 13 14.96 26.20 -12.09
N GLY A 14 15.52 26.63 -10.95
CA GLY A 14 15.73 28.05 -10.64
C GLY A 14 14.42 28.80 -10.36
N GLU A 15 13.36 28.08 -10.00
CA GLU A 15 12.04 28.68 -9.75
C GLU A 15 11.94 29.34 -8.36
N TYR A 16 12.95 29.21 -7.51
CA TYR A 16 12.92 29.66 -6.12
C TYR A 16 12.61 31.17 -5.98
N ASP A 17 13.27 32.02 -6.76
CA ASP A 17 13.18 33.49 -6.62
C ASP A 17 11.87 34.09 -7.14
N ASN A 18 11.19 33.41 -8.08
CA ASN A 18 9.95 33.89 -8.69
C ASN A 18 8.68 33.32 -8.03
N LEU A 19 8.83 32.32 -7.15
CA LEU A 19 7.74 31.44 -6.71
C LEU A 19 7.75 31.14 -5.20
N GLU A 20 8.38 31.94 -4.34
CA GLU A 20 8.21 31.81 -2.88
C GLU A 20 6.72 31.67 -2.47
N ALA A 21 5.80 32.32 -3.21
CA ALA A 21 4.36 32.19 -3.00
C ALA A 21 3.69 30.93 -3.60
N LYS A 22 4.35 30.16 -4.49
CA LYS A 22 3.81 28.93 -5.11
C LYS A 22 4.45 27.63 -4.62
N ILE A 23 5.58 27.69 -3.90
CA ILE A 23 6.18 26.51 -3.29
C ILE A 23 5.46 26.23 -1.97
N GLU A 24 4.66 25.16 -1.91
CA GLU A 24 4.03 24.72 -0.67
C GLU A 24 5.10 24.27 0.34
N HIS A 25 5.17 24.93 1.49
CA HIS A 25 6.09 24.57 2.57
C HIS A 25 5.55 23.40 3.41
N PRO A 26 6.41 22.49 3.91
CA PRO A 26 5.98 21.44 4.83
C PRO A 26 5.41 22.03 6.12
N GLU A 27 4.24 21.55 6.51
CA GLU A 27 3.69 21.81 7.85
C GLU A 27 3.96 20.60 8.76
N PHE A 28 4.78 20.79 9.79
CA PHE A 28 5.15 19.73 10.73
C PHE A 28 4.15 19.62 11.89
N VAL A 29 2.89 19.31 11.58
CA VAL A 29 1.79 19.25 12.55
C VAL A 29 1.53 17.86 13.14
N SER A 30 2.22 16.82 12.66
CA SER A 30 1.92 15.42 13.01
C SER A 30 1.99 15.13 14.50
N ALA A 31 3.01 15.63 15.21
CA ALA A 31 3.16 15.39 16.65
C ALA A 31 2.15 16.16 17.50
N THR A 32 1.66 17.31 17.01
CA THR A 32 0.58 18.07 17.64
C THR A 32 -0.76 17.35 17.50
N LEU A 33 -1.04 16.82 16.31
CA LEU A 33 -2.29 16.10 16.01
C LEU A 33 -2.34 14.71 16.62
N PHE A 34 -1.19 14.04 16.69
CA PHE A 34 -1.03 12.69 17.23
C PHE A 34 0.14 12.70 18.22
N PRO A 35 -0.10 13.13 19.47
CA PRO A 35 0.96 13.19 20.48
C PRO A 35 1.65 11.83 20.66
N PRO A 36 3.00 11.79 20.68
CA PRO A 36 3.72 10.56 20.94
C PRO A 36 3.29 9.95 22.28
N LYS A 37 3.06 8.64 22.29
CA LYS A 37 2.81 7.87 23.51
C LYS A 37 3.82 6.74 23.58
N GLU A 38 4.28 6.43 24.80
CA GLU A 38 5.10 5.24 25.02
C GLU A 38 4.30 3.97 24.70
N MET A 39 4.80 3.15 23.78
CA MET A 39 4.26 1.83 23.50
C MET A 39 5.21 0.76 24.04
N THR A 40 4.82 0.12 25.13
CA THR A 40 5.61 -0.93 25.79
C THR A 40 5.49 -2.31 25.12
N ARG A 41 4.62 -2.48 24.12
CA ARG A 41 4.30 -3.78 23.48
C ARG A 41 4.23 -3.76 21.95
N TYR A 42 4.93 -2.82 21.29
CA TYR A 42 4.94 -2.75 19.83
C TYR A 42 6.11 -3.53 19.25
N TYR A 43 5.83 -4.65 18.58
CA TYR A 43 6.83 -5.42 17.83
C TYR A 43 6.98 -4.83 16.42
N SER A 44 7.88 -3.86 16.26
CA SER A 44 8.12 -3.13 15.00
C SER A 44 8.63 -4.00 13.83
N HIS A 45 9.01 -5.25 14.09
CA HIS A 45 9.57 -6.18 13.11
C HIS A 45 8.58 -7.25 12.63
N ALA A 46 7.34 -7.23 13.11
CA ALA A 46 6.34 -8.21 12.69
C ALA A 46 6.08 -8.10 11.18
N GLY A 47 6.18 -9.23 10.46
CA GLY A 47 6.00 -9.28 9.00
C GLY A 47 7.24 -8.89 8.19
N ILE A 48 8.36 -8.54 8.82
CA ILE A 48 9.63 -8.27 8.14
C ILE A 48 10.45 -9.56 8.01
N THR A 49 10.59 -10.05 6.78
CA THR A 49 11.45 -11.21 6.45
C THR A 49 12.57 -10.83 5.48
N LYS A 50 13.58 -11.69 5.33
CA LYS A 50 14.73 -11.46 4.44
C LYS A 50 14.53 -11.99 3.02
N ASN A 51 13.84 -13.11 2.86
CA ASN A 51 13.69 -13.79 1.57
C ASN A 51 12.30 -13.49 1.01
N LYS A 52 12.26 -12.75 -0.11
CA LYS A 52 11.01 -12.42 -0.80
C LYS A 52 11.27 -12.04 -2.24
N VAL A 53 10.26 -12.22 -3.07
CA VAL A 53 10.25 -11.83 -4.47
C VAL A 53 9.21 -10.73 -4.67
N THR A 54 9.61 -9.66 -5.36
CA THR A 54 8.69 -8.63 -5.82
C THR A 54 8.56 -8.73 -7.33
N LYS A 55 7.32 -8.89 -7.79
CA LYS A 55 6.98 -8.85 -9.22
C LYS A 55 6.07 -7.67 -9.51
N ARG A 56 6.20 -7.13 -10.71
CA ARG A 56 5.42 -6.00 -11.22
C ARG A 56 4.40 -6.53 -12.22
N PHE A 57 3.13 -6.25 -11.95
CA PHE A 57 2.00 -6.63 -12.80
C PHE A 57 1.36 -5.35 -13.33
N VAL A 58 1.32 -5.18 -14.66
CA VAL A 58 0.83 -3.95 -15.30
C VAL A 58 -0.58 -4.17 -15.81
N PHE A 59 -1.54 -3.43 -15.25
CA PHE A 59 -2.93 -3.42 -15.69
C PHE A 59 -3.17 -2.15 -16.51
N ASP A 60 -3.60 -2.31 -17.75
CA ASP A 60 -3.96 -1.16 -18.59
C ASP A 60 -5.32 -0.59 -18.18
N SER A 61 -5.67 0.56 -18.76
CA SER A 61 -6.96 1.19 -18.46
C SER A 61 -8.13 0.27 -18.83
N SER A 62 -8.08 -0.42 -19.98
CA SER A 62 -9.14 -1.32 -20.45
C SER A 62 -9.43 -2.44 -19.45
N ALA A 63 -8.41 -3.20 -19.04
CA ALA A 63 -8.58 -4.31 -18.11
C ALA A 63 -9.16 -3.86 -16.77
N ILE A 64 -8.77 -2.67 -16.29
CA ILE A 64 -9.30 -2.08 -15.06
C ILE A 64 -10.76 -1.66 -15.26
N GLU A 65 -11.10 -1.00 -16.36
CA GLU A 65 -12.47 -0.55 -16.64
C GLU A 65 -13.44 -1.73 -16.76
N ASP A 66 -13.01 -2.82 -17.41
CA ASP A 66 -13.78 -4.05 -17.52
C ASP A 66 -14.06 -4.67 -16.13
N LEU A 67 -13.06 -4.73 -15.24
CA LEU A 67 -13.27 -5.21 -13.86
C LEU A 67 -14.20 -4.26 -13.09
N ARG A 68 -14.05 -2.95 -13.25
CA ARG A 68 -14.88 -1.95 -12.58
C ARG A 68 -16.34 -2.07 -13.00
N GLU A 69 -16.61 -2.38 -14.26
CA GLU A 69 -17.96 -2.62 -14.77
C GLU A 69 -18.56 -3.87 -14.13
N LYS A 70 -17.84 -4.99 -14.13
CA LYS A 70 -18.26 -6.24 -13.45
C LYS A 70 -18.56 -6.04 -11.96
N TYR A 71 -17.82 -5.17 -11.29
CA TYR A 71 -17.97 -4.95 -9.84
C TYR A 71 -18.91 -3.80 -9.51
N THR A 72 -19.66 -3.29 -10.47
CA THR A 72 -20.70 -2.29 -10.23
C THR A 72 -22.04 -3.00 -10.10
N SER A 73 -22.70 -2.87 -8.94
CA SER A 73 -24.09 -3.32 -8.85
C SER A 73 -24.99 -2.38 -9.66
N LEU A 74 -25.88 -2.98 -10.45
CA LEU A 74 -26.96 -2.26 -11.13
C LEU A 74 -28.09 -1.88 -10.18
N GLU A 75 -28.09 -2.42 -8.95
CA GLU A 75 -29.07 -2.13 -7.92
C GLU A 75 -28.65 -0.93 -7.05
N ASN A 76 -29.64 -0.16 -6.58
CA ASN A 76 -29.46 0.91 -5.58
C ASN A 76 -28.58 2.11 -5.95
N ASN A 77 -28.37 2.41 -7.24
CA ASN A 77 -27.54 3.56 -7.70
C ASN A 77 -26.13 3.57 -7.04
N GLU A 78 -25.55 2.40 -6.80
CA GLU A 78 -24.26 2.31 -6.13
C GLU A 78 -23.16 2.99 -6.97
N LYS A 79 -22.33 3.80 -6.32
CA LYS A 79 -21.20 4.44 -7.00
C LYS A 79 -20.24 3.38 -7.55
N ARG A 80 -19.83 3.51 -8.81
CA ARG A 80 -18.81 2.64 -9.41
C ARG A 80 -17.51 2.59 -8.58
N PRO A 81 -16.89 1.41 -8.35
CA PRO A 81 -15.61 1.31 -7.65
C PRO A 81 -14.52 2.14 -8.30
N SER A 82 -13.59 2.61 -7.47
CA SER A 82 -12.34 3.19 -7.93
C SER A 82 -11.42 2.12 -8.48
N ARG A 83 -10.44 2.53 -9.30
CA ARG A 83 -9.41 1.64 -9.86
C ARG A 83 -8.66 0.85 -8.76
N VAL A 84 -8.36 1.52 -7.65
CA VAL A 84 -7.66 0.91 -6.50
C VAL A 84 -8.55 -0.08 -5.77
N GLU A 85 -9.81 0.27 -5.47
CA GLU A 85 -10.76 -0.68 -4.84
C GLU A 85 -10.92 -1.94 -5.69
N THR A 86 -11.04 -1.76 -7.01
CA THR A 86 -11.21 -2.83 -7.99
C THR A 86 -10.00 -3.77 -8.03
N LEU A 87 -8.79 -3.22 -8.17
CA LEU A 87 -7.58 -4.03 -8.21
C LEU A 87 -7.21 -4.63 -6.86
N SER A 88 -7.45 -3.94 -5.75
CA SER A 88 -7.33 -4.53 -4.41
C SER A 88 -8.17 -5.79 -4.31
N ALA A 89 -9.41 -5.73 -4.79
CA ALA A 89 -10.34 -6.82 -4.73
C ALA A 89 -9.93 -7.98 -5.63
N PHE A 90 -9.68 -7.70 -6.90
CA PHE A 90 -9.22 -8.69 -7.86
C PHE A 90 -7.94 -9.39 -7.39
N ILE A 91 -6.90 -8.64 -7.03
CA ILE A 91 -5.60 -9.22 -6.61
C ILE A 91 -5.74 -10.02 -5.33
N TRP A 92 -6.52 -9.55 -4.34
CA TRP A 92 -6.68 -10.32 -3.12
C TRP A 92 -7.38 -11.66 -3.38
N ARG A 93 -8.43 -11.69 -4.22
CA ARG A 93 -9.08 -12.95 -4.63
C ARG A 93 -8.05 -13.91 -5.26
N ARG A 94 -7.29 -13.43 -6.24
CA ARG A 94 -6.25 -14.23 -6.92
C ARG A 94 -5.15 -14.70 -5.98
N PHE A 95 -4.77 -13.86 -5.02
CA PHE A 95 -3.80 -14.23 -3.99
C PHE A 95 -4.34 -15.32 -3.06
N VAL A 96 -5.60 -15.23 -2.63
CA VAL A 96 -6.26 -16.28 -1.83
C VAL A 96 -6.26 -17.60 -2.60
N GLU A 97 -6.64 -17.61 -3.88
CA GLU A 97 -6.56 -18.82 -4.72
C GLU A 97 -5.15 -19.40 -4.82
N ALA A 98 -4.13 -18.55 -5.02
CA ALA A 98 -2.74 -18.99 -5.11
C ALA A 98 -2.21 -19.62 -3.81
N THR A 99 -2.84 -19.33 -2.66
CA THR A 99 -2.46 -19.89 -1.37
C THR A 99 -3.17 -21.20 -1.00
N LYS A 100 -4.11 -21.67 -1.83
CA LYS A 100 -4.79 -22.98 -1.67
C LYS A 100 -3.88 -24.12 -2.11
N GLY A 101 -4.05 -25.30 -1.50
CA GLY A 101 -3.31 -26.51 -1.84
C GLY A 101 -1.80 -26.32 -1.71
N ASP A 102 -1.38 -25.51 -0.74
CA ASP A 102 0.04 -25.27 -0.44
C ASP A 102 0.50 -26.24 0.66
N PRO A 103 1.28 -27.29 0.31
CA PRO A 103 1.66 -28.34 1.26
C PRO A 103 2.64 -27.85 2.34
N ASP A 104 3.36 -26.75 2.11
CA ASP A 104 4.42 -26.28 3.01
C ASP A 104 3.87 -25.60 4.28
N GLN A 105 2.56 -25.34 4.32
CA GLN A 105 1.92 -24.64 5.44
C GLN A 105 1.35 -25.58 6.51
N ASN A 106 1.27 -26.91 6.30
CA ASN A 106 0.67 -27.88 7.26
C ASN A 106 -0.68 -27.41 7.86
N ILE A 107 -1.42 -26.59 7.12
CA ILE A 107 -2.68 -26.00 7.53
C ILE A 107 -3.73 -26.52 6.56
N ASP A 108 -4.70 -27.26 7.08
CA ASP A 108 -5.93 -27.56 6.36
C ASP A 108 -6.53 -26.25 5.83
N ASP A 109 -6.65 -26.13 4.50
CA ASP A 109 -7.08 -24.93 3.78
C ASP A 109 -8.41 -24.39 4.32
N LYS A 110 -9.27 -25.26 4.86
CA LYS A 110 -10.58 -24.90 5.45
C LYS A 110 -10.49 -24.06 6.73
N ASN A 111 -9.32 -24.00 7.38
CA ASN A 111 -9.11 -23.31 8.65
C ASN A 111 -8.22 -22.07 8.53
N LYS A 112 -7.85 -21.65 7.32
CA LYS A 112 -6.94 -20.52 7.06
C LYS A 112 -7.75 -19.22 6.91
N LEU A 113 -7.51 -18.26 7.79
CA LEU A 113 -8.16 -16.94 7.69
C LEU A 113 -7.29 -16.02 6.83
N HIS A 114 -7.85 -15.49 5.74
CA HIS A 114 -7.19 -14.47 4.94
C HIS A 114 -7.60 -13.09 5.45
N MET A 115 -6.62 -12.20 5.64
CA MET A 115 -6.88 -10.82 6.03
C MET A 115 -6.23 -9.84 5.06
N VAL A 116 -6.91 -8.74 4.84
CA VAL A 116 -6.39 -7.55 4.15
C VAL A 116 -6.24 -6.44 5.17
N ILE A 117 -5.10 -5.76 5.15
CA ILE A 117 -4.90 -4.49 5.84
C ILE A 117 -4.61 -3.44 4.76
N GLN A 118 -5.48 -2.42 4.65
CA GLN A 118 -5.26 -1.33 3.70
C GLN A 118 -4.96 -0.02 4.43
N THR A 119 -4.01 0.75 3.88
CA THR A 119 -3.72 2.11 4.33
C THR A 119 -4.72 3.13 3.81
N VAL A 120 -5.15 4.06 4.66
CA VAL A 120 -5.99 5.20 4.29
C VAL A 120 -5.32 6.53 4.64
N ASN A 121 -5.48 7.52 3.76
CA ASN A 121 -5.03 8.88 4.03
C ASN A 121 -5.98 9.56 5.03
N LEU A 122 -5.45 9.99 6.18
CA LEU A 122 -6.25 10.66 7.22
C LEU A 122 -6.43 12.16 6.95
N ARG A 123 -5.59 12.79 6.11
CA ARG A 123 -5.67 14.25 5.83
C ARG A 123 -7.09 14.73 5.49
N PRO A 124 -7.84 14.12 4.55
CA PRO A 124 -9.20 14.56 4.23
C PRO A 124 -10.25 14.20 5.30
N ARG A 125 -9.88 13.45 6.34
CA ARG A 125 -10.78 12.93 7.39
C ARG A 125 -10.60 13.65 8.73
N ILE A 126 -9.62 14.54 8.83
CA ILE A 126 -9.46 15.43 9.99
C ILE A 126 -10.41 16.62 9.82
N ASP A 127 -10.80 17.25 10.93
CA ASP A 127 -11.72 18.38 10.95
C ASP A 127 -11.04 19.60 11.61
N PRO A 128 -10.69 20.64 10.85
CA PRO A 128 -10.84 20.77 9.39
C PRO A 128 -9.89 19.84 8.60
N PRO A 129 -10.18 19.51 7.32
CA PRO A 129 -9.30 18.71 6.48
C PRO A 129 -7.91 19.32 6.39
N LEU A 130 -6.88 18.47 6.52
CA LEU A 130 -5.50 18.93 6.38
C LEU A 130 -5.14 19.16 4.92
N GLN A 131 -4.25 20.13 4.74
CA GLN A 131 -3.63 20.41 3.46
C GLN A 131 -2.66 19.28 3.04
N GLN A 132 -2.39 19.19 1.75
CA GLN A 132 -1.53 18.14 1.21
C GLN A 132 -0.06 18.27 1.66
N ASN A 133 0.36 19.49 2.00
CA ASN A 133 1.69 19.83 2.52
C ASN A 133 1.89 19.49 4.01
N SER A 134 0.86 19.03 4.73
CA SER A 134 1.03 18.54 6.11
C SER A 134 1.94 17.31 6.13
N PHE A 135 3.13 17.46 6.71
CA PHE A 135 4.21 16.50 6.67
C PHE A 135 4.06 15.42 7.74
N GLY A 136 4.39 14.17 7.37
CA GLY A 136 4.42 13.02 8.27
C GLY A 136 3.49 11.89 7.86
N ASN A 137 3.51 10.81 8.66
CA ASN A 137 2.72 9.60 8.48
C ASN A 137 1.29 9.82 8.98
N ILE A 138 0.54 10.69 8.29
CA ILE A 138 -0.86 11.00 8.59
C ILE A 138 -1.76 10.02 7.83
N CYS A 139 -1.69 8.76 8.25
CA CYS A 139 -2.43 7.64 7.68
C CYS A 139 -2.88 6.69 8.79
N HIS A 140 -3.91 5.89 8.49
CA HIS A 140 -4.36 4.81 9.38
C HIS A 140 -4.65 3.55 8.56
N PHE A 141 -5.05 2.48 9.24
CA PHE A 141 -5.35 1.21 8.63
C PHE A 141 -6.76 0.75 8.97
N PHE A 142 -7.42 0.09 8.03
CA PHE A 142 -8.55 -0.79 8.32
C PHE A 142 -8.18 -2.22 7.94
N MET A 143 -8.94 -3.18 8.48
CA MET A 143 -8.76 -4.59 8.19
C MET A 143 -10.05 -5.22 7.70
N ILE A 144 -9.93 -6.15 6.76
CA ILE A 144 -11.01 -7.01 6.29
C ILE A 144 -10.51 -8.44 6.44
N SER A 145 -11.39 -9.35 6.83
CA SER A 145 -11.11 -10.78 6.83
C SER A 145 -12.02 -11.48 5.84
N SER A 146 -11.52 -12.53 5.18
CA SER A 146 -12.36 -13.45 4.42
C SER A 146 -13.37 -14.07 5.38
N SER A 147 -14.65 -13.77 5.23
CA SER A 147 -15.69 -14.53 5.93
C SER A 147 -16.25 -15.55 4.96
N GLY A 148 -16.57 -16.76 5.43
CA GLY A 148 -17.19 -17.79 4.60
C GLY A 148 -18.35 -17.27 3.73
N ASP A 149 -18.35 -17.76 2.49
CA ASP A 149 -19.41 -17.78 1.46
C ASP A 149 -20.04 -16.46 0.99
N ASN A 150 -19.72 -15.29 1.58
CA ASN A 150 -20.39 -14.01 1.23
C ASN A 150 -19.49 -12.98 0.53
N ASP A 151 -18.21 -13.29 0.30
CA ASP A 151 -17.24 -12.36 -0.32
C ASP A 151 -17.11 -12.55 -1.84
N TYR A 152 -17.56 -13.70 -2.34
CA TYR A 152 -17.43 -14.13 -3.72
C TYR A 152 -18.78 -14.64 -4.20
N ASP A 153 -19.23 -14.18 -5.38
CA ASP A 153 -20.31 -14.88 -6.07
C ASP A 153 -19.75 -16.19 -6.62
N ASP A 154 -20.39 -17.30 -6.26
CA ASP A 154 -20.04 -18.62 -6.76
C ASP A 154 -20.32 -18.76 -8.27
N GLU A 155 -21.19 -17.90 -8.82
CA GLU A 155 -21.58 -17.91 -10.24
C GLU A 155 -20.59 -17.19 -11.17
N ASP A 156 -19.81 -16.21 -10.67
CA ASP A 156 -18.76 -15.53 -11.44
C ASP A 156 -17.41 -15.53 -10.68
N GLU A 157 -16.50 -16.36 -11.18
CA GLU A 157 -15.13 -16.53 -10.66
C GLU A 157 -14.27 -15.25 -10.68
N GLU A 158 -14.71 -14.19 -11.37
CA GLU A 158 -14.07 -12.88 -11.36
C GLU A 158 -14.81 -11.84 -10.50
N SER A 159 -16.12 -12.00 -10.25
CA SER A 159 -16.92 -11.02 -9.50
C SER A 159 -16.40 -10.80 -8.08
N CYS A 160 -16.08 -9.55 -7.75
CA CYS A 160 -15.62 -9.16 -6.41
C CYS A 160 -16.48 -8.03 -5.82
N HIS A 161 -17.74 -7.91 -6.27
CA HIS A 161 -18.66 -6.86 -5.81
C HIS A 161 -18.84 -6.87 -4.29
N GLY A 162 -19.13 -8.04 -3.70
CA GLY A 162 -19.31 -8.18 -2.25
C GLY A 162 -18.11 -7.70 -1.43
N MET A 163 -16.90 -7.98 -1.93
CA MET A 163 -15.67 -7.51 -1.32
C MET A 163 -15.47 -5.99 -1.46
N VAL A 164 -15.73 -5.42 -2.64
CA VAL A 164 -15.69 -3.96 -2.86
C VAL A 164 -16.64 -3.25 -1.90
N ARG A 165 -17.85 -3.78 -1.73
CA ARG A 165 -18.84 -3.27 -0.77
C ARG A 165 -18.28 -3.29 0.66
N ARG A 166 -17.68 -4.39 1.10
CA ARG A 166 -17.05 -4.48 2.42
C ARG A 166 -15.88 -3.53 2.63
N VAL A 167 -15.04 -3.32 1.60
CA VAL A 167 -13.99 -2.30 1.63
C VAL A 167 -14.57 -0.93 1.91
N ARG A 168 -15.68 -0.59 1.25
CA ARG A 168 -16.39 0.68 1.42
C ARG A 168 -17.05 0.82 2.79
N GLU A 169 -17.59 -0.26 3.32
CA GLU A 169 -18.15 -0.30 4.67
C GLU A 169 -17.06 -0.13 5.73
N GLU A 170 -15.90 -0.76 5.60
CA GLU A 170 -14.81 -0.60 6.57
C GLU A 170 -14.14 0.77 6.49
N ILE A 171 -13.94 1.33 5.29
CA ILE A 171 -13.36 2.66 5.14
C ILE A 171 -14.30 3.76 5.64
N SER A 172 -15.62 3.58 5.53
CA SER A 172 -16.61 4.56 6.01
C SER A 172 -16.64 4.65 7.54
N LYS A 173 -16.26 3.58 8.25
CA LYS A 173 -16.09 3.58 9.72
C LYS A 173 -14.93 4.48 10.18
N ILE A 174 -13.99 4.82 9.30
CA ILE A 174 -12.93 5.80 9.57
C ILE A 174 -13.43 7.18 9.17
N ASP A 175 -14.45 7.64 9.89
CA ASP A 175 -15.03 8.97 9.76
C ASP A 175 -14.28 10.01 10.63
N LYS A 176 -14.77 11.25 10.62
CA LYS A 176 -14.18 12.35 11.40
C LYS A 176 -14.17 12.07 12.91
N ASP A 177 -15.21 11.42 13.43
CA ASP A 177 -15.31 11.14 14.86
C ASP A 177 -14.38 10.00 15.28
N TYR A 178 -14.20 8.99 14.41
CA TYR A 178 -13.16 7.98 14.56
C TYR A 178 -11.77 8.63 14.61
N VAL A 179 -11.49 9.57 13.72
CA VAL A 179 -10.19 10.28 13.71
C VAL A 179 -10.00 11.10 14.98
N LYS A 180 -11.03 11.79 15.49
CA LYS A 180 -10.95 12.49 16.79
C LYS A 180 -10.59 11.55 17.95
N ARG A 181 -11.23 10.36 18.01
CA ARG A 181 -10.88 9.33 19.00
C ARG A 181 -9.46 8.77 18.79
N LEU A 182 -9.01 8.67 17.54
CA LEU A 182 -7.63 8.29 17.21
C LEU A 182 -6.61 9.32 17.71
N GLN A 183 -6.92 10.62 17.61
CA GLN A 183 -6.07 11.70 18.14
C GLN A 183 -5.99 11.69 19.67
N GLN A 184 -7.04 11.21 20.35
CA GLN A 184 -7.02 10.97 21.81
C GLN A 184 -6.17 9.74 22.20
N GLY A 185 -5.88 8.86 21.23
CA GLY A 185 -4.80 7.88 21.27
C GLY A 185 -5.17 6.45 21.67
N ASP A 186 -6.45 6.12 21.82
CA ASP A 186 -6.88 4.76 22.21
C ASP A 186 -7.20 3.87 20.99
N GLU A 187 -7.60 4.45 19.86
CA GLU A 187 -8.11 3.68 18.73
C GLU A 187 -7.03 2.85 18.01
N HIS A 188 -5.78 3.34 17.97
CA HIS A 188 -4.68 2.58 17.39
C HIS A 188 -4.39 1.31 18.23
N PHE A 189 -4.42 1.42 19.55
CA PHE A 189 -4.24 0.27 20.44
C PHE A 189 -5.39 -0.73 20.32
N LYS A 190 -6.64 -0.26 20.23
CA LYS A 190 -7.80 -1.12 19.96
C LYS A 190 -7.66 -1.87 18.62
N PHE A 191 -7.17 -1.20 17.58
CA PHE A 191 -6.89 -1.83 16.29
C PHE A 191 -5.83 -2.94 16.41
N MET A 192 -4.70 -2.66 17.07
CA MET A 192 -3.63 -3.64 17.28
C MET A 192 -4.10 -4.83 18.12
N ASN A 193 -4.89 -4.60 19.17
CA ASN A 193 -5.49 -5.67 19.96
C ASN A 193 -6.45 -6.52 19.15
N ARG A 194 -7.26 -5.91 18.27
CA ARG A 194 -8.16 -6.65 17.38
C ARG A 194 -7.37 -7.57 16.45
N LEU A 195 -6.28 -7.08 15.85
CA LEU A 195 -5.38 -7.90 15.03
C LEU A 195 -4.81 -9.09 15.82
N ALA A 196 -4.29 -8.85 17.02
CA ALA A 196 -3.74 -9.90 17.87
C ALA A 196 -4.79 -10.93 18.27
N LEU A 197 -5.98 -10.49 18.69
CA LEU A 197 -7.09 -11.37 19.06
C LEU A 197 -7.60 -12.19 17.87
N THR A 198 -7.66 -11.61 16.67
CA THR A 198 -8.01 -12.36 15.46
C THR A 198 -6.97 -13.46 15.17
N SER A 199 -5.68 -13.13 15.26
CA SER A 199 -4.61 -14.12 15.12
C SER A 199 -4.72 -15.27 16.12
N ILE A 200 -5.05 -14.95 17.38
CA ILE A 200 -5.23 -15.97 18.45
C ILE A 200 -6.45 -16.84 18.17
N ARG A 201 -7.60 -16.24 17.82
CA ARG A 201 -8.85 -16.98 17.54
C ARG A 201 -8.73 -17.92 16.36
N SER A 202 -7.92 -17.57 15.37
CA SER A 202 -7.62 -18.42 14.22
C SER A 202 -6.52 -19.47 14.50
N GLY A 203 -6.09 -19.64 15.76
CA GLY A 203 -5.03 -20.59 16.11
C GLY A 203 -3.69 -20.28 15.44
N GLY A 204 -3.42 -19.01 15.13
CA GLY A 204 -2.24 -18.56 14.40
C GLY A 204 -2.30 -18.76 12.88
N LYS A 205 -3.38 -19.32 12.34
CA LYS A 205 -3.53 -19.65 10.91
C LYS A 205 -4.07 -18.47 10.11
N VAL A 206 -3.36 -17.35 10.15
CA VAL A 206 -3.77 -16.11 9.49
C VAL A 206 -2.76 -15.69 8.42
N VAL A 207 -3.24 -15.50 7.19
CA VAL A 207 -2.45 -14.90 6.12
C VAL A 207 -2.89 -13.46 5.92
N THR A 208 -2.05 -12.54 6.36
CA THR A 208 -2.26 -11.10 6.21
C THR A 208 -1.62 -10.61 4.91
N SER A 209 -2.38 -9.87 4.13
CA SER A 209 -1.91 -9.11 2.96
C SER A 209 -2.04 -7.62 3.23
N TYR A 210 -1.01 -6.85 2.86
CA TYR A 210 -0.97 -5.41 3.05
C TYR A 210 -1.15 -4.72 1.70
N PHE A 211 -2.04 -3.73 1.65
CA PHE A 211 -2.26 -2.94 0.44
C PHE A 211 -1.98 -1.47 0.71
N SER A 212 -1.21 -0.86 -0.19
CA SER A 212 -0.99 0.58 -0.23
C SER A 212 -1.10 1.10 -1.66
N SER A 213 -1.37 2.40 -1.79
CA SER A 213 -1.53 3.03 -3.10
C SER A 213 -0.83 4.38 -3.13
N LEU A 214 0.03 4.55 -4.14
CA LEU A 214 0.60 5.82 -4.57
C LEU A 214 -0.14 6.35 -5.82
N CYS A 215 -1.29 5.79 -6.18
CA CYS A 215 -2.12 6.34 -7.25
C CYS A 215 -2.63 7.74 -6.90
N ARG A 216 -2.78 8.60 -7.91
CA ARG A 216 -3.09 10.03 -7.83
C ARG A 216 -2.01 10.88 -7.18
N PHE A 217 -0.86 10.30 -6.84
CA PHE A 217 0.33 11.09 -6.57
C PHE A 217 0.93 11.50 -7.92
N PRO A 218 1.25 12.79 -8.12
CA PRO A 218 1.80 13.34 -9.36
C PRO A 218 3.28 12.97 -9.54
N LEU A 219 3.57 11.67 -9.54
CA LEU A 219 4.94 11.14 -9.61
C LEU A 219 5.56 11.38 -10.99
N TYR A 220 4.75 11.30 -12.06
CA TYR A 220 5.15 11.58 -13.43
C TYR A 220 5.21 13.07 -13.79
N ASP A 221 4.80 13.97 -12.89
CA ASP A 221 4.88 15.42 -13.10
C ASP A 221 6.21 16.02 -12.61
N MET A 222 7.11 15.20 -12.07
CA MET A 222 8.38 15.66 -11.48
C MET A 222 9.41 15.97 -12.58
N ASP A 223 9.61 17.25 -12.88
CA ASP A 223 10.61 17.70 -13.85
C ASP A 223 11.74 18.46 -13.15
N PHE A 224 12.99 17.99 -13.22
CA PHE A 224 14.10 18.68 -12.57
C PHE A 224 14.81 19.71 -13.47
N GLY A 225 14.27 19.97 -14.66
CA GLY A 225 14.83 20.86 -15.68
C GLY A 225 15.29 20.14 -16.95
N TRP A 226 15.19 18.81 -16.97
CA TRP A 226 15.59 17.96 -18.10
C TRP A 226 14.45 17.05 -18.58
N GLY A 227 13.21 17.38 -18.23
CA GLY A 227 12.02 16.65 -18.61
C GLY A 227 11.47 15.73 -17.51
N ARG A 228 10.26 15.23 -17.76
CA ARG A 228 9.50 14.37 -16.85
C ARG A 228 10.00 12.92 -16.86
N PRO A 229 9.71 12.12 -15.81
CA PRO A 229 10.19 10.76 -15.72
C PRO A 229 9.64 9.91 -16.87
N ALA A 230 10.52 9.12 -17.48
CA ALA A 230 10.10 8.11 -18.47
C ALA A 230 9.31 6.98 -17.81
N TRP A 231 9.67 6.62 -16.57
CA TRP A 231 9.05 5.58 -15.77
C TRP A 231 9.28 5.88 -14.28
N VAL A 232 8.30 5.53 -13.44
CA VAL A 232 8.39 5.59 -11.98
C VAL A 232 8.18 4.20 -11.42
N GLY A 233 9.19 3.70 -10.69
CA GLY A 233 9.14 2.39 -10.06
C GLY A 233 9.30 2.45 -8.54
N ILE A 234 8.89 1.39 -7.86
CA ILE A 234 9.05 1.20 -6.41
C ILE A 234 10.08 0.11 -6.15
N GLN A 235 11.01 0.36 -5.23
CA GLN A 235 11.88 -0.69 -4.73
C GLN A 235 11.13 -1.70 -3.84
N PRO A 236 11.48 -2.99 -3.91
CA PRO A 236 10.96 -4.01 -2.99
C PRO A 236 11.06 -3.57 -1.52
N LEU A 237 9.91 -3.49 -0.84
CA LEU A 237 9.87 -3.17 0.58
C LEU A 237 9.98 -4.47 1.41
N PRO A 238 10.60 -4.42 2.59
CA PRO A 238 10.90 -5.64 3.36
C PRO A 238 9.68 -6.18 4.12
N LEU A 239 8.45 -6.04 3.61
CA LEU A 239 7.22 -6.51 4.24
C LEU A 239 6.64 -7.71 3.48
N ASN A 240 6.15 -8.72 4.22
CA ASN A 240 5.49 -9.88 3.63
C ASN A 240 4.14 -9.51 3.01
N ASN A 241 3.79 -10.17 1.90
CA ASN A 241 2.48 -10.10 1.25
C ASN A 241 2.03 -8.64 1.03
N LEU A 242 2.96 -7.80 0.58
CA LEU A 242 2.71 -6.37 0.35
C LEU A 242 2.42 -6.14 -1.13
N ILE A 243 1.28 -5.50 -1.38
CA ILE A 243 0.85 -5.02 -2.69
C ILE A 243 0.89 -3.49 -2.67
N VAL A 244 1.64 -2.88 -3.58
CA VAL A 244 1.67 -1.42 -3.76
C VAL A 244 1.23 -1.06 -5.16
N PHE A 245 0.23 -0.19 -5.26
CA PHE A 245 -0.26 0.34 -6.52
C PHE A 245 0.40 1.67 -6.88
N VAL A 246 0.81 1.80 -8.14
CA VAL A 246 1.37 3.02 -8.73
C VAL A 246 0.64 3.27 -10.04
N ASP A 247 0.27 4.52 -10.33
CA ASP A 247 -0.27 4.83 -11.66
C ASP A 247 0.79 4.55 -12.73
N THR A 248 0.37 4.08 -13.89
CA THR A 248 1.22 4.06 -15.10
C THR A 248 1.43 5.48 -15.60
N LYS A 249 2.36 5.66 -16.54
CA LYS A 249 2.53 6.93 -17.24
C LYS A 249 1.28 7.27 -18.06
N GLU A 250 0.70 6.26 -18.69
CA GLU A 250 -0.55 6.33 -19.42
C GLU A 250 -1.73 6.50 -18.46
N THR A 251 -2.67 7.37 -18.81
CA THR A 251 -3.85 7.62 -17.98
C THR A 251 -4.68 6.35 -17.81
N GLY A 252 -5.07 6.07 -16.57
CA GLY A 252 -6.03 5.00 -16.25
C GLY A 252 -5.38 3.66 -15.89
N GLY A 253 -4.17 3.36 -16.33
CA GLY A 253 -3.46 2.13 -15.96
C GLY A 253 -2.85 2.17 -14.55
N ILE A 254 -2.53 1.00 -14.01
CA ILE A 254 -1.89 0.79 -12.70
C ILE A 254 -0.83 -0.30 -12.78
N GLU A 255 0.35 -0.03 -12.24
CA GLU A 255 1.33 -1.06 -11.90
C GLU A 255 1.10 -1.54 -10.46
N ALA A 256 0.93 -2.85 -10.29
CA ALA A 256 0.87 -3.51 -8.99
C ALA A 256 2.22 -4.19 -8.69
N TYR A 257 2.89 -3.71 -7.64
CA TYR A 257 4.10 -4.33 -7.11
C TYR A 257 3.70 -5.31 -6.02
N VAL A 258 3.75 -6.61 -6.33
CA VAL A 258 3.33 -7.69 -5.44
C VAL A 258 4.58 -8.35 -4.85
N THR A 259 4.72 -8.26 -3.53
CA THR A 259 5.86 -8.81 -2.77
C THR A 259 5.40 -9.98 -1.92
N LEU A 260 5.87 -11.18 -2.25
CA LEU A 260 5.52 -12.42 -1.53
C LEU A 260 6.78 -13.07 -0.95
N ALA A 261 6.66 -13.61 0.26
CA ALA A 261 7.75 -14.36 0.89
C ALA A 261 7.86 -15.79 0.33
N ASP A 262 6.72 -16.36 -0.07
CA ASP A 262 6.61 -17.71 -0.60
C ASP A 262 6.74 -17.70 -2.13
N LEU A 263 7.78 -18.36 -2.64
CA LEU A 263 8.07 -18.43 -4.08
C LEU A 263 7.09 -19.34 -4.82
N HIS A 264 6.56 -20.37 -4.16
CA HIS A 264 5.57 -21.27 -4.74
C HIS A 264 4.22 -20.57 -4.90
N VAL A 265 3.80 -19.81 -3.88
CA VAL A 265 2.62 -18.95 -3.97
C VAL A 265 2.80 -17.88 -5.05
N MET A 266 3.98 -17.28 -5.18
CA MET A 266 4.25 -16.34 -6.29
C MET A 266 4.14 -17.00 -7.66
N ALA A 267 4.69 -18.21 -7.82
CA ALA A 267 4.58 -18.95 -9.08
C ALA A 267 3.12 -19.27 -9.42
N LYS A 268 2.35 -19.76 -8.45
CA LYS A 268 0.90 -20.00 -8.59
C LYS A 268 0.16 -18.72 -8.98
N PHE A 269 0.42 -17.61 -8.27
CA PHE A 269 -0.20 -16.31 -8.52
C PHE A 269 0.10 -15.81 -9.94
N GLU A 270 1.35 -15.87 -10.41
CA GLU A 270 1.73 -15.47 -11.77
C GLU A 270 1.16 -16.38 -12.85
N SER A 271 0.95 -17.67 -12.54
CA SER A 271 0.34 -18.63 -13.46
C SER A 271 -1.20 -18.60 -13.47
N ASP A 272 -1.82 -17.81 -12.60
CA ASP A 272 -3.28 -17.73 -12.53
C ASP A 272 -3.84 -17.19 -13.87
N PRO A 273 -4.73 -17.94 -14.54
CA PRO A 273 -5.20 -17.59 -15.88
C PRO A 273 -6.01 -16.30 -15.88
N PHE A 274 -6.72 -16.00 -14.79
CA PHE A 274 -7.49 -14.76 -14.65
C PHE A 274 -6.57 -13.55 -14.57
N LEU A 275 -5.47 -13.63 -13.83
CA LEU A 275 -4.44 -12.61 -13.76
C LEU A 275 -3.76 -12.42 -15.11
N GLN A 276 -3.34 -13.51 -15.77
CA GLN A 276 -2.64 -13.46 -17.05
C GLN A 276 -3.45 -12.76 -18.15
N ARG A 277 -4.79 -12.93 -18.16
CA ARG A 277 -5.69 -12.25 -19.10
C ARG A 277 -5.77 -10.73 -18.90
N ARG A 278 -5.38 -10.22 -17.73
CA ARG A 278 -5.55 -8.81 -17.32
C ARG A 278 -4.26 -8.02 -17.29
N VAL A 279 -3.10 -8.69 -17.33
CA VAL A 279 -1.79 -8.06 -17.22
C VAL A 279 -1.09 -8.00 -18.56
N HIS A 280 -0.52 -6.85 -18.87
CA HIS A 280 0.40 -6.72 -20.00
C HIS A 280 1.75 -7.33 -19.60
N THR A 281 2.21 -8.32 -20.35
CA THR A 281 3.57 -8.87 -20.24
C THR A 281 4.58 -7.91 -20.88
N GLY A 282 4.72 -6.72 -20.30
CA GLY A 282 5.82 -5.81 -20.58
C GLY A 282 7.09 -6.37 -19.95
N ARG A 283 7.93 -7.00 -20.78
CA ARG A 283 9.23 -7.61 -20.47
C ARG A 283 10.18 -6.64 -19.76
N PHE A 284 10.04 -6.46 -18.46
CA PHE A 284 11.06 -5.82 -17.61
C PHE A 284 11.13 -6.52 -16.25
N ASP A 285 12.37 -6.80 -15.87
CA ASP A 285 12.82 -7.94 -15.09
C ASP A 285 12.33 -8.05 -13.63
N THR A 286 12.41 -9.28 -13.13
CA THR A 286 12.20 -9.67 -11.74
C THR A 286 13.27 -9.04 -10.85
N ALA A 287 12.89 -8.20 -9.89
CA ALA A 287 13.82 -7.70 -8.88
C ALA A 287 13.79 -8.61 -7.65
N VAL A 288 14.83 -9.42 -7.47
CA VAL A 288 15.03 -10.16 -6.21
C VAL A 288 15.70 -9.23 -5.21
N SER A 289 15.00 -8.90 -4.13
CA SER A 289 15.62 -8.19 -3.01
C SER A 289 16.38 -9.19 -2.16
N SER A 290 17.70 -9.28 -2.37
CA SER A 290 18.59 -9.92 -1.40
C SER A 290 19.24 -8.83 -0.57
N LEU A 291 18.96 -8.80 0.73
CA LEU A 291 19.76 -8.03 1.69
C LEU A 291 21.14 -8.68 1.94
N ALA A 292 21.54 -9.65 1.12
CA ALA A 292 22.78 -10.39 1.33
C ALA A 292 24.01 -9.60 0.89
N HIS A 293 23.94 -8.68 -0.08
CA HIS A 293 25.12 -7.94 -0.56
C HIS A 293 24.81 -6.44 -0.77
N GLN A 294 24.77 -5.68 0.33
CA GLN A 294 25.18 -4.27 0.28
C GLN A 294 26.68 -4.21 0.67
N PRO A 295 27.62 -4.15 -0.28
CA PRO A 295 28.99 -3.81 0.05
C PRO A 295 29.05 -2.33 0.43
N ALA A 296 29.21 -2.07 1.73
CA ALA A 296 30.02 -1.00 2.31
C ALA A 296 29.87 0.45 1.81
N ARG A 297 28.74 0.88 1.22
CA ARG A 297 28.54 2.30 0.82
C ARG A 297 27.65 3.15 1.73
N PHE A 298 26.92 2.55 2.68
CA PHE A 298 26.16 3.32 3.69
C PHE A 298 27.03 3.85 4.85
N ASN A 299 28.26 3.35 5.02
CA ASN A 299 29.17 3.80 6.09
C ASN A 299 29.99 5.06 5.76
N GLN A 300 29.88 5.62 4.55
CA GLN A 300 30.60 6.86 4.20
C GLN A 300 29.78 8.12 4.47
N VAL A 301 28.44 8.05 4.44
CA VAL A 301 27.58 9.20 4.75
C VAL A 301 27.50 9.47 6.27
N ALA A 302 27.66 8.43 7.10
CA ALA A 302 27.70 8.57 8.55
C ALA A 302 29.06 9.06 9.10
N LYS A 303 30.16 8.89 8.36
CA LYS A 303 31.50 9.35 8.79
C LYS A 303 31.79 10.81 8.48
N PHE A 304 31.04 11.45 7.58
CA PHE A 304 31.21 12.88 7.29
C PHE A 304 30.68 13.79 8.41
N HIS A 305 29.74 13.31 9.23
CA HIS A 305 29.15 14.10 10.32
C HIS A 305 29.84 13.95 11.69
N SER A 306 30.84 13.08 11.83
CA SER A 306 31.51 12.83 13.12
C SER A 306 32.95 13.34 13.19
N GLN A 307 33.51 13.93 12.13
CA GLN A 307 34.91 14.42 12.14
C GLN A 307 35.08 15.94 12.25
N ASP A 308 34.01 16.73 12.18
CA ASP A 308 34.13 18.21 12.11
C ASP A 308 33.67 18.95 13.39
N ARG A 309 33.63 18.26 14.54
CA ARG A 309 33.29 18.87 15.84
C ARG A 309 34.41 18.84 16.87
N SER A 310 35.64 18.49 16.49
CA SER A 310 36.78 18.48 17.43
C SER A 310 37.90 19.45 17.09
N SER A 311 37.66 20.45 16.24
CA SER A 311 38.70 21.45 15.93
C SER A 311 38.14 22.78 15.45
N VAL A 312 37.44 23.51 16.32
CA VAL A 312 37.53 24.98 16.43
C VAL A 312 37.10 25.36 17.86
N ASN A 313 38.08 25.81 18.65
CA ASN A 313 38.05 26.53 19.94
C ASN A 313 37.22 25.97 21.10
#